data_AF-A0A1V6HYJ5-F1
#
_entry.id   AF-A0A1V6HYJ5-F1
#
_cell.length_a   1.000
_cell.length_b   1.000
_cell.length_c   1.000
_cell.angle_alpha   90.00
_cell.angle_beta   90.00
_cell.angle_gamma   90.00
#
_symmetry.space_group_name_H-M   'P 1'
#
loop_
_entity.id
_entity.type
_entity.pdbx_description
1 polymer ?
#
loop_
_entity_poly.entity_id
_entity_poly.type
_entity_poly.pdbx_seq_one_letter_code
_entity_poly.pdbx_strand_id
1 'polypeptide(L)'
;MNILIIVLIIISGLCRGLREIIQFRYNNFKQIFPKINDFWWNPALSWKNKYKDEDPTKGEKFLFSTTLFVFVTDAFHFLAFLEHLFIFTSMGLIILILLNNAIGIIIGYLLWMIFSLSNHIIIKFFNL
;
A
#
# COMPACT_ATOMS: atom_id res chain seq x y z
N MET A 1 20.86 13.36 4.08
CA MET A 1 20.37 11.96 4.13
C MET A 1 19.48 11.70 5.33
N ASN A 2 19.87 12.09 6.55
CA ASN A 2 19.09 11.79 7.78
C ASN A 2 17.69 12.43 7.81
N ILE A 3 17.56 13.70 7.39
CA ILE A 3 16.25 14.38 7.32
C ILE A 3 15.31 13.65 6.35
N LEU A 4 15.83 13.20 5.20
CA LEU A 4 15.04 12.44 4.22
C LEU A 4 14.49 11.14 4.82
N ILE A 5 15.31 10.39 5.56
CA ILE A 5 14.89 9.15 6.26
C ILE A 5 13.72 9.44 7.22
N ILE A 6 13.84 10.50 8.03
CA ILE A 6 12.79 10.90 8.97
C ILE A 6 11.50 11.26 8.23
N VAL A 7 11.59 12.04 7.15
CA VAL A 7 10.43 12.42 6.33
C VAL A 7 9.75 11.18 5.74
N LEU A 8 10.51 10.22 5.21
CA LEU A 8 9.96 8.98 4.66
C LEU A 8 9.21 8.16 5.73
N ILE A 9 9.77 8.05 6.95
CA ILE A 9 9.12 7.35 8.06
C ILE A 9 7.80 8.05 8.45
N ILE A 10 7.82 9.38 8.53
CA ILE A 10 6.60 10.16 8.86
C ILE A 10 5.53 9.95 7.79
N ILE A 11 5.87 10.06 6.50
CA ILE A 11 4.91 9.85 5.42
C ILE A 11 4.36 8.42 5.43
N SER A 12 5.20 7.42 5.70
CA SER A 12 4.74 6.03 5.86
C SER A 12 3.67 5.91 6.96
N GLY A 13 3.92 6.48 8.13
CA GLY A 13 2.96 6.51 9.23
C GLY A 13 1.66 7.25 8.88
N LEU A 14 1.75 8.37 8.16
CA LEU A 14 0.57 9.10 7.67
C LEU A 14 -0.25 8.26 6.68
N CYS A 15 0.40 7.56 5.75
CA CYS A 15 -0.27 6.65 4.81
C CYS A 15 -1.02 5.54 5.55
N ARG A 16 -0.39 4.94 6.57
CA ARG A 16 -1.00 3.91 7.42
C ARG A 16 -2.25 4.43 8.13
N GLY A 17 -2.14 5.57 8.81
CA GLY A 17 -3.25 6.17 9.55
C GLY A 17 -4.42 6.55 8.63
N LEU A 18 -4.12 7.14 7.46
CA LEU A 18 -5.15 7.45 6.47
C LEU A 18 -5.84 6.18 5.94
N ARG A 19 -5.09 5.11 5.70
CA ARG A 19 -5.65 3.81 5.27
C ARG A 19 -6.59 3.24 6.33
N GLU A 20 -6.25 3.30 7.61
CA GLU A 20 -7.11 2.85 8.72
C GLU A 20 -8.40 3.68 8.81
N ILE A 21 -8.31 5.02 8.65
CA ILE A 21 -9.47 5.90 8.62
C ILE A 21 -10.40 5.54 7.46
N ILE A 22 -9.84 5.30 6.27
CA ILE A 22 -10.60 4.90 5.08
C ILE A 22 -11.27 3.54 5.30
N GLN A 23 -10.56 2.57 5.88
CA GLN A 23 -11.07 1.21 6.11
C GLN A 23 -12.20 1.16 7.15
N PHE A 24 -12.04 1.86 8.27
CA PHE A 24 -12.92 1.69 9.44
C PHE A 24 -13.82 2.88 9.72
N ARG A 25 -13.52 4.06 9.16
CA ARG A 25 -14.21 5.33 9.46
C ARG A 25 -14.50 6.15 8.21
N TYR A 26 -14.81 5.47 7.09
CA TYR A 26 -15.04 6.12 5.80
C TYR A 26 -16.11 7.23 5.86
N ASN A 27 -17.20 7.02 6.61
CA ASN A 27 -18.27 8.02 6.73
C ASN A 27 -17.75 9.35 7.32
N ASN A 28 -16.92 9.29 8.36
CA ASN A 28 -16.29 10.48 8.95
C ASN A 28 -15.33 11.14 7.96
N PHE A 29 -14.55 10.34 7.22
CA PHE A 29 -13.66 10.84 6.16
C PHE A 29 -14.44 11.57 5.05
N LYS A 30 -15.56 11.00 4.61
CA LYS A 30 -16.44 11.60 3.59
C LYS A 30 -17.09 12.89 4.06
N GLN A 31 -17.38 13.04 5.36
CA GLN A 31 -17.88 14.30 5.90
C GLN A 31 -16.87 15.44 5.77
N ILE A 32 -15.57 15.14 5.94
CA ILE A 32 -14.48 16.12 5.76
C ILE A 32 -14.25 16.39 4.26
N PHE A 33 -14.34 15.36 3.43
CA PHE A 33 -14.11 15.43 1.98
C PHE A 33 -15.36 15.02 1.17
N PRO A 34 -16.44 15.84 1.19
CA PRO A 34 -17.74 15.43 0.62
C PRO A 34 -17.71 15.22 -0.89
N LYS A 35 -16.79 15.89 -1.60
CA LYS A 35 -16.65 15.79 -3.07
C LYS A 35 -15.69 14.70 -3.53
N ILE A 36 -15.14 13.89 -2.62
CA ILE A 36 -14.15 12.89 -2.98
C ILE A 36 -14.78 11.72 -3.77
N ASN A 37 -14.04 11.13 -4.70
CA ASN A 37 -14.55 10.05 -5.55
C ASN A 37 -14.70 8.74 -4.74
N ASP A 38 -15.94 8.35 -4.45
CA ASP A 38 -16.20 7.13 -3.67
C ASP A 38 -15.75 5.86 -4.39
N PHE A 39 -15.74 5.84 -5.72
CA PHE A 39 -15.24 4.68 -6.47
C PHE A 39 -13.75 4.44 -6.24
N TRP A 40 -12.96 5.44 -5.84
CA TRP A 40 -11.55 5.24 -5.49
C TRP A 40 -11.35 5.08 -3.98
N TRP A 41 -12.02 5.92 -3.20
CA TRP A 41 -11.74 6.10 -1.78
C TRP A 41 -12.58 5.22 -0.86
N ASN A 42 -13.78 4.78 -1.27
CA ASN A 42 -14.65 3.98 -0.41
C ASN A 42 -14.34 2.48 -0.58
N PRO A 43 -13.80 1.78 0.45
CA PRO A 43 -13.48 0.36 0.35
C PRO A 43 -14.68 -0.54 0.04
N ALA A 44 -15.90 -0.10 0.35
CA ALA A 44 -17.12 -0.84 0.04
C ALA A 44 -17.44 -0.85 -1.47
N LEU A 45 -16.90 0.09 -2.24
CA LEU A 45 -17.14 0.26 -3.67
C LEU A 45 -15.87 0.01 -4.51
N SER A 46 -14.73 0.50 -4.03
CA SER A 46 -13.50 0.62 -4.82
C SER A 46 -12.86 -0.70 -5.21
N TRP A 47 -13.14 -1.78 -4.47
CA TRP A 47 -12.69 -3.13 -4.82
C TRP A 47 -13.14 -3.58 -6.22
N LYS A 48 -14.26 -3.04 -6.73
CA LYS A 48 -14.79 -3.36 -8.06
C LYS A 48 -13.92 -2.83 -9.19
N ASN A 49 -13.12 -1.78 -8.96
CA ASN A 49 -12.25 -1.19 -9.98
C ASN A 49 -11.19 -2.14 -10.51
N LYS A 50 -10.94 -3.24 -9.79
CA LYS A 50 -10.02 -4.31 -10.17
C LYS A 50 -10.54 -5.12 -11.36
N TYR A 51 -11.85 -5.05 -11.65
CA TYR A 51 -12.52 -5.93 -12.59
C TYR A 51 -13.12 -5.19 -13.77
N LYS A 52 -13.25 -5.89 -14.90
CA LYS A 52 -13.85 -5.35 -16.12
C LYS A 52 -15.33 -5.06 -15.90
N ASP A 53 -15.77 -3.87 -16.32
CA ASP A 53 -17.13 -3.36 -16.10
C ASP A 53 -17.61 -3.47 -14.63
N GLU A 54 -16.68 -3.38 -13.68
CA GLU A 54 -16.96 -3.51 -12.23
C GLU A 54 -17.52 -4.89 -11.82
N ASP A 55 -17.34 -5.91 -12.66
CA ASP A 55 -17.89 -7.25 -12.50
C ASP A 55 -16.79 -8.31 -12.38
N PRO A 56 -16.63 -8.95 -11.20
CA PRO A 56 -15.63 -9.99 -10.97
C PRO A 56 -15.71 -11.18 -11.93
N THR A 57 -16.90 -11.48 -12.45
CA THR A 57 -17.11 -12.60 -13.36
C THR A 57 -16.52 -12.35 -14.74
N LYS A 58 -16.27 -11.08 -15.10
CA LYS A 58 -15.67 -10.67 -16.38
C LYS A 58 -14.14 -10.64 -16.34
N GLY A 59 -13.54 -10.97 -15.20
CA GLY A 59 -12.10 -11.00 -15.01
C GLY A 59 -11.49 -9.62 -14.73
N GLU A 60 -10.16 -9.56 -14.77
CA GLU A 60 -9.40 -8.37 -14.44
C GLU A 60 -9.62 -7.22 -15.45
N LYS A 61 -9.65 -5.99 -14.95
CA LYS A 61 -9.86 -4.80 -15.79
C LYS A 61 -8.70 -4.57 -16.76
N PHE A 62 -7.48 -4.86 -16.30
CA PHE A 62 -6.26 -4.85 -17.10
C PHE A 62 -5.28 -5.85 -16.47
N LEU A 63 -4.22 -6.20 -17.20
CA LEU A 63 -3.27 -7.23 -16.77
C LEU A 63 -2.75 -6.95 -15.35
N PHE A 64 -2.94 -7.90 -14.44
CA PHE A 64 -2.56 -7.84 -13.03
C PHE A 64 -3.31 -6.82 -12.15
N SER A 65 -4.45 -6.27 -12.57
CA SER A 65 -5.24 -5.32 -11.77
C SER A 65 -5.84 -5.93 -10.50
N THR A 66 -5.89 -7.26 -10.41
CA THR A 66 -6.30 -8.01 -9.22
C THR A 66 -5.12 -8.45 -8.34
N THR A 67 -3.88 -8.30 -8.83
CA THR A 67 -2.66 -8.81 -8.20
C THR A 67 -1.59 -7.72 -8.11
N LEU A 68 -0.58 -7.71 -9.00
CA LEU A 68 0.60 -6.83 -8.91
C LEU A 68 0.24 -5.34 -8.99
N PHE A 69 -0.73 -4.99 -9.84
CA PHE A 69 -1.15 -3.61 -10.04
C PHE A 69 -2.44 -3.26 -9.29
N VAL A 70 -2.80 -4.03 -8.27
CA VAL A 70 -3.96 -3.72 -7.43
C VAL A 70 -3.85 -2.34 -6.77
N PHE A 71 -2.64 -1.86 -6.48
CA PHE A 71 -2.40 -0.56 -5.87
C PHE A 71 -2.82 0.63 -6.75
N VAL A 72 -3.04 0.45 -8.06
CA VAL A 72 -3.57 1.52 -8.94
C VAL A 72 -5.08 1.42 -9.14
N THR A 73 -5.78 0.56 -8.40
CA THR A 73 -7.24 0.35 -8.55
C THR A 73 -8.07 0.96 -7.43
N ASP A 74 -7.50 1.13 -6.23
CA ASP A 74 -8.18 1.75 -5.10
C ASP A 74 -7.22 2.41 -4.09
N ALA A 75 -7.77 3.32 -3.29
CA ALA A 75 -7.01 4.08 -2.30
C ALA A 75 -6.40 3.22 -1.20
N PHE A 76 -7.06 2.13 -0.79
CA PHE A 76 -6.58 1.29 0.31
C PHE A 76 -5.27 0.60 -0.07
N HIS A 77 -5.24 -0.04 -1.24
CA HIS A 77 -4.04 -0.72 -1.74
C HIS A 77 -2.96 0.29 -2.15
N PHE A 78 -3.34 1.46 -2.68
CA PHE A 78 -2.40 2.54 -2.99
C PHE A 78 -1.67 3.04 -1.74
N LEU A 79 -2.41 3.32 -0.66
CA LEU A 79 -1.83 3.77 0.60
C LEU A 79 -0.99 2.68 1.26
N ALA A 80 -1.36 1.40 1.11
CA ALA A 80 -0.53 0.29 1.54
C ALA A 80 0.78 0.18 0.77
N PHE A 81 0.74 0.36 -0.54
CA PHE A 81 1.94 0.43 -1.37
C PHE A 81 2.85 1.58 -0.93
N LEU A 82 2.30 2.79 -0.73
CA LEU A 82 3.08 3.95 -0.29
C LEU A 82 3.68 3.77 1.12
N GLU A 83 2.90 3.25 2.08
CA GLU A 83 3.40 2.92 3.43
C GLU A 83 4.65 2.05 3.34
N HIS A 84 4.55 0.92 2.61
CA HIS A 84 5.66 -0.02 2.44
C HIS A 84 6.82 0.59 1.67
N LEU A 85 6.55 1.29 0.56
CA LEU A 85 7.58 1.93 -0.24
C LEU A 85 8.43 2.87 0.61
N PHE A 86 7.80 3.73 1.41
CA PHE A 86 8.52 4.71 2.22
C PHE A 86 9.25 4.09 3.41
N ILE A 87 8.65 3.14 4.14
CA ILE A 87 9.33 2.51 5.28
C ILE A 87 10.53 1.66 4.83
N PHE A 88 10.37 0.85 3.78
CA PHE A 88 11.46 -0.01 3.29
C PHE A 88 12.54 0.80 2.55
N THR A 89 12.19 1.91 1.90
CA THR A 89 13.20 2.85 1.38
C THR A 89 13.98 3.49 2.52
N SER A 90 13.31 3.94 3.58
CA SER A 90 13.98 4.53 4.74
C SER A 90 14.94 3.54 5.41
N MET A 91 14.54 2.28 5.54
CA MET A 91 15.38 1.21 6.08
C MET A 91 16.57 0.90 5.17
N GLY A 92 16.35 0.83 3.84
CA GLY A 92 17.44 0.65 2.87
C GLY A 92 18.47 1.78 2.92
N LEU A 93 18.02 3.03 3.11
CA LEU A 93 18.92 4.18 3.28
C LEU A 93 19.70 4.13 4.59
N ILE A 94 19.09 3.67 5.68
CA ILE A 94 19.80 3.43 6.96
C ILE A 94 20.90 2.38 6.76
N ILE A 95 20.57 1.24 6.14
CA ILE A 95 21.54 0.16 5.88
C ILE A 95 22.65 0.64 4.94
N LEU A 96 22.32 1.44 3.91
CA LEU A 96 23.31 2.05 3.03
C LEU A 96 24.32 2.89 3.82
N ILE A 97 23.85 3.72 4.76
CA ILE A 97 24.73 4.55 5.61
C ILE A 97 25.60 3.66 6.51
N LEU A 98 25.02 2.63 7.13
CA LEU A 98 25.73 1.74 8.04
C LEU A 98 26.81 0.90 7.34
N LEU A 99 26.52 0.41 6.13
CA LEU A 99 27.45 -0.38 5.33
C LEU A 99 28.37 0.47 4.43
N ASN A 100 28.08 1.78 4.32
CA ASN A 100 28.66 2.69 3.34
C ASN A 100 28.65 2.10 1.90
N ASN A 101 27.56 1.40 1.55
CA ASN A 101 27.48 0.66 0.30
C ASN A 101 26.03 0.65 -0.24
N ALA A 102 25.87 0.87 -1.54
CA ALA A 102 24.58 0.90 -2.22
C ALA A 102 23.79 -0.42 -2.10
N ILE A 103 24.44 -1.54 -1.79
CA ILE A 103 23.79 -2.83 -1.51
C ILE A 103 22.74 -2.72 -0.38
N GLY A 104 22.88 -1.75 0.54
CA GLY A 104 21.91 -1.52 1.59
C GLY A 104 20.49 -1.23 1.07
N ILE A 105 20.35 -0.58 -0.08
CA ILE A 105 19.05 -0.32 -0.71
C ILE A 105 18.41 -1.64 -1.18
N ILE A 106 19.21 -2.51 -1.80
CA ILE A 106 18.75 -3.84 -2.25
C ILE A 106 18.31 -4.67 -1.06
N ILE A 107 19.07 -4.66 0.04
CA ILE A 107 18.72 -5.37 1.28
C ILE A 107 17.39 -4.85 1.84
N GLY A 108 17.16 -3.52 1.82
CA GLY A 108 15.88 -2.94 2.24
C GLY A 108 14.68 -3.50 1.46
N TYR A 109 14.79 -3.64 0.13
CA TYR A 109 13.72 -4.21 -0.69
C TYR A 109 13.60 -5.74 -0.58
N LEU A 110 14.70 -6.46 -0.35
CA LEU A 110 14.64 -7.89 -0.03
C LEU A 110 13.87 -8.14 1.28
N LEU A 111 14.06 -7.28 2.28
CA LEU A 111 13.28 -7.33 3.53
C LEU A 111 11.80 -7.04 3.29
N TRP A 112 11.46 -6.16 2.34
CA TRP A 112 10.07 -5.96 1.92
C TRP A 112 9.47 -7.25 1.32
N MET A 113 10.21 -7.92 0.44
CA MET A 113 9.75 -9.18 -0.16
C MET A 113 9.50 -10.25 0.90
N ILE A 114 10.41 -10.39 1.87
CA ILE A 114 10.26 -11.33 2.99
C ILE A 114 9.00 -10.98 3.80
N PHE A 115 8.84 -9.71 4.19
CA PHE A 115 7.65 -9.24 4.92
C PHE A 115 6.35 -9.52 4.16
N SER A 116 6.32 -9.23 2.85
CA SER A 116 5.15 -9.48 2.01
C SER A 116 4.82 -10.97 1.90
N LEU A 117 5.83 -11.82 1.77
CA LEU A 117 5.64 -13.28 1.72
C LEU A 117 5.08 -13.80 3.04
N SER A 118 5.59 -13.31 4.18
CA SER A 118 5.06 -13.66 5.51
C SER A 118 3.57 -13.33 5.64
N ASN A 119 3.14 -12.16 5.18
CA ASN A 119 1.72 -11.78 5.19
C ASN A 119 0.88 -12.71 4.31
N HIS A 120 1.37 -13.06 3.12
CA HIS A 120 0.65 -13.96 2.22
C HIS A 120 0.49 -15.38 2.80
N ILE A 121 1.53 -15.89 3.47
CA ILE A 121 1.47 -17.19 4.16
C ILE A 121 0.39 -17.17 5.23
N ILE A 122 0.33 -16.11 6.05
CA ILE A 122 -0.69 -15.97 7.10
C ILE A 122 -2.09 -15.90 6.50
N ILE A 123 -2.32 -15.07 5.48
CA ILE A 123 -3.64 -14.95 4.82
C ILE A 123 -4.10 -16.31 4.30
N LYS A 124 -3.22 -17.04 3.61
CA LYS A 124 -3.51 -18.38 3.10
C LYS A 124 -3.78 -19.40 4.21
N PHE A 125 -3.06 -19.31 5.33
CA PHE A 125 -3.27 -20.19 6.48
C PHE A 125 -4.67 -20.03 7.08
N PHE A 126 -5.20 -18.80 7.09
CA PHE A 126 -6.54 -18.50 7.61
C PHE A 126 -7.67 -18.68 6.57
N ASN A 127 -7.41 -19.26 5.40
CA ASN A 127 -8.38 -19.44 4.30
C ASN A 127 -9.12 -18.13 3.92
N LEU A 128 -8.44 -16.99 4.06
CA LEU A 128 -8.93 -15.68 3.63
C LEU A 128 -8.34 -15.28 2.28
#